data_AF-A0A1C1D097-F1
#
_entry.id   AF-A0A1C1D097-F1
#
_cell.length_a   1.000
_cell.length_b   1.000
_cell.length_c   1.000
_cell.angle_alpha   90.00
_cell.angle_beta   90.00
_cell.angle_gamma   90.00
#
_symmetry.space_group_name_H-M   'P 1'
#
loop_
_entity.id
_entity.type
_entity.pdbx_description
1 polymer ?
#
loop_
_entity_poly.entity_id
_entity_poly.type
_entity_poly.pdbx_seq_one_letter_code
_entity_poly.pdbx_strand_id
1 'polypeptide(L)'
;MYAITIVAFWITAFLGMAFANPIVRKSLNPDYLKPRSPLTNAAFAASADAWPTNVVFVGGSQSYGMWVPTDGSWYDLGNIECLGLPANAIGDCNDVTINQIGVVAGYGPCRFVGSAGYSTTIPGNPGDGYYTVGPPQNILSAACGPA
;
A
#
# COMPACT_ATOMS: atom_id res chain seq x y z
N MET A 1 54.47 -5.15 14.77
CA MET A 1 53.37 -4.17 14.86
C MET A 1 52.50 -4.09 13.60
N TYR A 2 53.01 -4.42 12.40
CA TYR A 2 52.22 -4.41 11.15
C TYR A 2 51.31 -5.62 10.93
N ALA A 3 51.60 -6.78 11.52
CA ALA A 3 50.77 -7.98 11.32
C ALA A 3 49.37 -7.86 11.93
N ILE A 4 49.25 -7.17 13.07
CA ILE A 4 47.98 -7.05 13.82
C ILE A 4 47.00 -6.13 13.09
N THR A 5 47.49 -5.05 12.46
CA THR A 5 46.63 -4.11 11.72
C THR A 5 46.07 -4.71 10.43
N ILE A 6 46.85 -5.56 9.73
CA ILE A 6 46.38 -6.22 8.52
C ILE A 6 45.25 -7.21 8.84
N VAL A 7 45.39 -8.01 9.90
CA VAL A 7 44.35 -8.97 10.31
C VAL A 7 43.05 -8.28 10.70
N ALA A 8 43.12 -7.14 11.41
CA ALA A 8 41.93 -6.37 11.78
C ALA A 8 41.16 -5.85 10.55
N PHE A 9 41.87 -5.43 9.49
CA PHE A 9 41.25 -4.96 8.24
C PHE A 9 40.55 -6.08 7.47
N TRP A 10 41.09 -7.31 7.52
CA TRP A 10 40.44 -8.46 6.88
C TRP A 10 39.17 -8.90 7.61
N ILE A 11 39.15 -8.83 8.95
CA ILE A 11 37.97 -9.23 9.74
C ILE A 11 36.79 -8.28 9.47
N THR A 12 37.02 -6.97 9.39
CA THR A 12 35.94 -6.01 9.08
C THR A 12 35.43 -6.13 7.65
N ALA A 13 36.29 -6.44 6.69
CA ALA A 13 35.88 -6.66 5.30
C ALA A 13 35.01 -7.92 5.14
N PHE A 14 35.30 -9.01 5.86
CA PHE A 14 34.51 -10.23 5.78
C PHE A 14 33.17 -10.15 6.50
N LEU A 15 33.05 -9.36 7.58
CA LEU A 15 31.78 -9.15 8.28
C LEU A 15 30.76 -8.34 7.47
N GLY A 16 31.20 -7.58 6.45
CA GLY A 16 30.32 -6.79 5.58
C GLY A 16 29.58 -7.57 4.49
N MET A 17 29.92 -8.85 4.26
CA MET A 17 29.30 -9.67 3.21
C MET A 17 28.15 -10.55 3.72
N ALA A 18 27.61 -10.24 4.91
CA ALA A 18 26.46 -10.93 5.47
C ALA A 18 25.16 -10.55 4.71
N PHE A 19 24.89 -11.32 3.67
CA PHE A 19 23.56 -11.71 3.19
C PHE A 19 22.60 -10.57 2.86
N ALA A 20 22.86 -9.91 1.73
CA ALA A 20 21.74 -9.54 0.87
C ALA A 20 21.06 -10.85 0.44
N ASN A 21 20.06 -11.29 1.20
CA ASN A 21 19.21 -12.41 0.83
C ASN A 21 18.73 -12.14 -0.61
N PRO A 22 19.04 -13.02 -1.58
CA PRO A 22 18.45 -12.87 -2.89
C PRO A 22 16.94 -12.99 -2.67
N ILE A 23 16.22 -11.88 -2.85
CA ILE A 23 14.76 -11.88 -2.89
C ILE A 23 14.42 -12.84 -4.02
N VAL A 24 14.00 -14.05 -3.63
CA VAL A 24 13.45 -15.05 -4.53
C VAL A 24 12.15 -14.43 -5.05
N ARG A 25 12.24 -13.69 -6.17
CA ARG A 25 11.04 -13.31 -6.92
C ARG A 25 10.51 -14.60 -7.49
N LYS A 26 9.53 -15.17 -6.77
CA LYS A 26 8.75 -16.30 -7.23
C LYS A 26 8.32 -16.00 -8.66
N SER A 27 8.79 -16.88 -9.56
CA SER A 27 8.51 -16.88 -11.00
C SER A 27 7.07 -16.48 -11.25
N LEU A 28 6.88 -15.47 -12.12
CA LEU A 28 5.57 -15.01 -12.54
C LEU A 28 4.76 -16.21 -13.04
N ASN A 29 3.71 -16.59 -12.30
CA ASN A 29 2.71 -17.50 -12.87
C ASN A 29 2.14 -16.79 -14.11
N PRO A 30 2.11 -17.43 -15.30
CA PRO A 30 1.60 -16.82 -16.53
C PRO A 30 0.15 -16.29 -16.42
N ASP A 31 -0.63 -16.75 -15.43
CA ASP A 31 -1.96 -16.18 -15.13
C ASP A 31 -1.91 -14.71 -14.63
N TYR A 32 -0.73 -14.17 -14.33
CA TYR A 32 -0.53 -12.80 -13.81
C TYR A 32 -0.51 -11.69 -14.87
N LEU A 33 -0.65 -12.04 -16.15
CA LEU A 33 -0.80 -11.04 -17.23
C LEU A 33 -2.28 -10.69 -17.44
N LYS A 34 -3.02 -10.37 -16.36
CA LYS A 34 -4.38 -9.83 -16.48
C LYS A 34 -4.32 -8.34 -16.90
N PRO A 35 -5.24 -7.89 -17.78
CA PRO A 35 -5.26 -6.52 -18.31
C PRO A 35 -5.25 -5.45 -17.21
N ARG A 36 -4.41 -4.43 -17.41
CA ARG A 36 -3.99 -3.37 -16.47
C ARG A 36 -5.04 -2.24 -16.30
N SER A 37 -6.29 -2.59 -16.16
CA SER A 37 -7.37 -1.64 -15.81
C SER A 37 -7.49 -1.57 -14.28
N PRO A 38 -7.95 -0.44 -13.69
CA PRO A 38 -8.24 -0.39 -12.26
C PRO A 38 -9.08 -1.60 -11.91
N LEU A 39 -8.61 -2.40 -10.95
CA LEU A 39 -9.32 -3.62 -10.61
C LEU A 39 -10.74 -3.23 -10.16
N THR A 40 -11.74 -3.96 -10.64
CA THR A 40 -13.11 -3.77 -10.20
C THR A 40 -13.19 -4.15 -8.72
N ASN A 41 -14.13 -3.57 -7.97
CA ASN A 41 -14.39 -3.98 -6.57
C ASN A 41 -14.51 -5.51 -6.42
N ALA A 42 -14.95 -6.21 -7.48
CA ALA A 42 -15.03 -7.66 -7.53
C ALA A 42 -13.68 -8.39 -7.38
N ALA A 43 -12.56 -7.80 -7.82
CA ALA A 43 -11.26 -8.41 -7.64
C ALA A 43 -10.81 -8.39 -6.17
N PHE A 44 -11.09 -7.28 -5.47
CA PHE A 44 -10.92 -7.22 -4.03
C PHE A 44 -11.96 -8.06 -3.29
N ALA A 45 -13.18 -8.21 -3.83
CA ALA A 45 -14.19 -9.11 -3.28
C ALA A 45 -13.77 -10.59 -3.37
N ALA A 46 -13.16 -11.00 -4.49
CA ALA A 46 -12.61 -12.35 -4.64
C ALA A 46 -11.46 -12.64 -3.66
N SER A 47 -10.72 -11.59 -3.26
CA SER A 47 -9.73 -11.66 -2.19
C SER A 47 -10.27 -11.25 -0.82
N ALA A 48 -11.55 -10.86 -0.67
CA ALA A 48 -12.03 -10.20 0.55
C ALA A 48 -12.03 -11.17 1.74
N ASP A 49 -12.24 -12.45 1.47
CA ASP A 49 -12.11 -13.51 2.47
C ASP A 49 -10.67 -13.63 3.00
N ALA A 50 -9.68 -13.24 2.21
CA ALA A 50 -8.27 -13.24 2.59
C ALA A 50 -7.75 -11.85 3.02
N TRP A 51 -8.38 -10.77 2.58
CA TRP A 51 -7.94 -9.39 2.81
C TRP A 51 -9.14 -8.42 2.88
N PRO A 52 -9.63 -8.08 4.09
CA PRO A 52 -10.74 -7.14 4.23
C PRO A 52 -10.36 -5.79 3.62
N THR A 53 -11.24 -5.24 2.78
CA THR A 53 -10.97 -4.02 2.03
C THR A 53 -12.18 -3.10 2.05
N ASN A 54 -12.03 -1.91 2.62
CA ASN A 54 -13.03 -0.83 2.50
C ASN A 54 -12.50 0.42 1.78
N VAL A 55 -11.19 0.53 1.61
CA VAL A 55 -10.55 1.60 0.85
C VAL A 55 -9.65 0.96 -0.20
N VAL A 56 -9.74 1.48 -1.42
CA VAL A 56 -8.90 1.08 -2.54
C VAL A 56 -8.13 2.30 -3.03
N PHE A 57 -6.82 2.24 -2.98
CA PHE A 57 -5.96 3.23 -3.61
C PHE A 57 -5.53 2.76 -5.00
N VAL A 58 -5.36 3.70 -5.92
CA VAL A 58 -4.78 3.45 -7.24
C VAL A 58 -3.52 4.27 -7.35
N GLY A 59 -2.39 3.59 -7.57
CA GLY A 59 -1.07 4.19 -7.70
C GLY A 59 -0.32 3.56 -8.86
N GLY A 60 0.10 4.38 -9.83
CA GLY A 60 0.76 3.90 -11.05
C GLY A 60 -0.07 2.85 -11.79
N SER A 61 0.41 1.60 -11.84
CA SER A 61 -0.27 0.49 -12.50
C SER A 61 -0.88 -0.54 -11.53
N GLN A 62 -0.98 -0.22 -10.24
CA GLN A 62 -1.47 -1.12 -9.20
C GLN A 62 -2.65 -0.51 -8.43
N SER A 63 -3.48 -1.39 -7.87
CA SER A 63 -4.52 -1.03 -6.91
C SER A 63 -4.16 -1.65 -5.56
N TYR A 64 -4.31 -0.88 -4.49
CA TYR A 64 -3.93 -1.25 -3.14
C TYR A 64 -5.17 -1.26 -2.26
N GLY A 65 -5.55 -2.44 -1.77
CA GLY A 65 -6.69 -2.62 -0.88
C GLY A 65 -6.26 -2.58 0.58
N MET A 66 -7.00 -1.86 1.41
CA MET A 66 -6.80 -1.79 2.85
C MET A 66 -8.12 -1.73 3.61
N TRP A 67 -8.03 -2.00 4.91
CA TRP A 67 -9.11 -1.80 5.85
C TRP A 67 -8.78 -0.67 6.84
N VAL A 68 -9.62 0.35 6.87
CA VAL A 68 -9.61 1.40 7.89
C VAL A 68 -10.83 1.22 8.80
N PRO A 69 -10.67 1.09 10.13
CA PRO A 69 -11.80 0.99 11.03
C PRO A 69 -12.79 2.14 10.86
N THR A 70 -14.09 1.83 10.97
CA THR A 70 -15.19 2.77 10.68
C THR A 70 -15.72 3.46 11.95
N ASP A 71 -14.85 3.71 12.93
CA ASP A 71 -15.19 4.28 14.25
C ASP A 71 -15.08 5.81 14.29
N GLY A 72 -14.72 6.45 13.17
CA GLY A 72 -14.49 7.89 13.05
C GLY A 72 -13.09 8.34 13.47
N SER A 73 -12.27 7.46 14.04
CA SER A 73 -10.92 7.76 14.52
C SER A 73 -9.94 7.92 13.36
N TRP A 74 -8.90 8.73 13.57
CA TRP A 74 -7.79 8.86 12.63
C TRP A 74 -6.78 7.74 12.84
N TYR A 75 -6.43 7.08 11.74
CA TYR A 75 -5.41 6.05 11.67
C TYR A 75 -4.25 6.50 10.79
N ASP A 76 -3.04 6.22 11.24
CA ASP A 76 -1.82 6.37 10.45
C ASP A 76 -1.71 5.20 9.47
N LEU A 77 -1.60 5.50 8.18
CA LEU A 77 -1.48 4.52 7.11
C LEU A 77 -0.08 3.87 7.07
N GLY A 78 0.89 4.37 7.82
CA GLY A 78 2.16 3.66 8.07
C GLY A 78 2.04 2.48 9.03
N ASN A 79 0.91 2.36 9.75
CA ASN A 79 0.62 1.22 10.63
C ASN A 79 -0.44 0.28 10.04
N ILE A 80 -0.83 0.50 8.77
CA ILE A 80 -1.81 -0.32 8.06
C ILE A 80 -1.15 -0.89 6.81
N GLU A 81 -1.22 -2.21 6.67
CA GLU A 81 -0.73 -2.91 5.49
C GLU A 81 -1.72 -2.83 4.33
N CYS A 82 -1.18 -2.69 3.13
CA CYS A 82 -1.88 -2.63 1.87
C CYS A 82 -1.57 -3.85 1.01
N LEU A 83 -2.61 -4.50 0.46
CA LEU A 83 -2.45 -5.52 -0.57
C LEU A 83 -2.49 -4.89 -1.96
N GLY A 84 -1.33 -4.83 -2.61
CA GLY A 84 -1.14 -4.40 -3.98
C GLY A 84 -1.45 -5.50 -4.99
N LEU A 85 -2.51 -5.30 -5.78
CA LEU A 85 -2.88 -6.14 -6.91
C LEU A 85 -2.49 -5.47 -8.24
N PRO A 86 -2.14 -6.26 -9.29
CA PRO A 86 -2.14 -7.74 -9.33
C PRO A 86 -0.85 -8.39 -8.80
N ALA A 87 0.13 -7.64 -8.31
CA ALA A 87 1.43 -8.20 -7.92
C ALA A 87 1.39 -9.05 -6.63
N ASN A 88 0.29 -9.02 -5.87
CA ASN A 88 0.18 -9.60 -4.52
C ASN A 88 1.33 -9.14 -3.61
N ALA A 89 1.64 -7.84 -3.66
CA ALA A 89 2.64 -7.23 -2.80
C ALA A 89 1.98 -6.70 -1.54
N ILE A 90 2.59 -6.93 -0.37
CA ILE A 90 2.14 -6.39 0.91
C ILE A 90 3.18 -5.39 1.41
N GLY A 91 2.74 -4.24 1.89
CA GLY A 91 3.58 -3.21 2.49
C GLY A 91 2.75 -2.07 3.06
N ASP A 92 3.42 -1.10 3.67
CA ASP A 92 2.76 0.02 4.34
C ASP A 92 1.99 0.90 3.35
N CYS A 93 0.77 1.29 3.72
CA CYS A 93 -0.12 2.02 2.82
C CYS A 93 0.34 3.47 2.54
N ASN A 94 1.16 4.05 3.41
CA ASN A 94 1.68 5.41 3.24
C ASN A 94 2.94 5.47 2.34
N ASP A 95 3.58 4.35 2.01
CA ASP A 95 4.81 4.33 1.20
C ASP A 95 4.54 4.41 -0.31
N VAL A 96 3.27 4.34 -0.71
CA VAL A 96 2.87 4.32 -2.10
C VAL A 96 2.37 5.70 -2.54
N THR A 97 2.85 6.17 -3.70
CA THR A 97 2.27 7.35 -4.35
C THR A 97 0.90 7.03 -4.94
N ILE A 98 -0.12 7.75 -4.49
CA ILE A 98 -1.51 7.52 -4.86
C ILE A 98 -2.00 8.60 -5.83
N ASN A 99 -2.66 8.15 -6.88
CA ASN A 99 -3.29 8.98 -7.91
C ASN A 99 -4.80 9.09 -7.70
N GLN A 100 -5.44 8.04 -7.18
CA GLN A 100 -6.88 8.01 -6.94
C GLN A 100 -7.24 7.18 -5.71
N ILE A 101 -8.35 7.52 -5.07
CA ILE A 101 -8.89 6.84 -3.90
C ILE A 101 -10.33 6.45 -4.17
N GLY A 102 -10.67 5.20 -3.93
CA GLY A 102 -12.04 4.69 -3.92
C GLY A 102 -12.39 4.19 -2.52
N VAL A 103 -13.63 4.40 -2.10
CA VAL A 103 -14.19 3.81 -0.88
C VAL A 103 -15.23 2.78 -1.30
N VAL A 104 -15.10 1.57 -0.78
CA VAL A 104 -16.01 0.46 -1.06
C VAL A 104 -17.31 0.68 -0.29
N ALA A 105 -18.43 0.39 -0.97
CA ALA A 105 -19.79 0.61 -0.50
C ALA A 105 -20.02 0.19 0.97
N GLY A 106 -20.64 1.09 1.76
CA GLY A 106 -21.12 0.79 3.11
C GLY A 106 -20.14 1.10 4.24
N TYR A 107 -18.94 1.58 3.92
CA TYR A 107 -17.89 1.87 4.90
C TYR A 107 -17.46 3.35 4.95
N GLY A 108 -18.17 4.24 4.24
CA GLY A 108 -17.96 5.68 4.26
C GLY A 108 -18.90 6.45 5.20
N PRO A 109 -18.69 7.76 5.38
CA PRO A 109 -17.68 8.59 4.72
C PRO A 109 -16.27 8.30 5.24
N CYS A 110 -15.26 8.48 4.39
CA CYS A 110 -13.84 8.40 4.75
C CYS A 110 -13.12 9.71 4.44
N ARG A 111 -12.34 10.20 5.40
CA ARG A 111 -11.49 11.37 5.30
C ARG A 111 -10.05 10.93 5.09
N PHE A 112 -9.31 11.64 4.25
CA PHE A 112 -7.93 11.32 3.91
C PHE A 112 -7.06 12.57 3.98
N VAL A 113 -5.83 12.43 4.48
CA VAL A 113 -4.80 13.49 4.48
C VAL A 113 -3.55 12.98 3.79
N GLY A 114 -3.01 13.76 2.85
CA GLY A 114 -1.79 13.45 2.11
C GLY A 114 -0.61 14.34 2.48
N SER A 115 0.59 13.93 2.05
CA SER A 115 1.86 14.57 2.40
C SER A 115 2.07 15.96 1.81
N ALA A 116 1.42 16.29 0.70
CA ALA A 116 1.48 17.60 0.04
C ALA A 116 0.29 18.51 0.42
N GLY A 117 -0.30 18.31 1.60
CA GLY A 117 -1.44 19.09 2.08
C GLY A 117 -2.78 18.70 1.46
N TYR A 118 -2.84 17.57 0.74
CA TYR A 118 -4.11 17.03 0.26
C TYR A 118 -5.00 16.68 1.44
N SER A 119 -6.27 17.08 1.35
CA SER A 119 -7.29 16.68 2.32
C SER A 119 -8.61 16.55 1.57
N THR A 120 -9.28 15.42 1.72
CA THR A 120 -10.58 15.17 1.10
C THR A 120 -11.49 14.35 2.00
N THR A 121 -12.80 14.44 1.77
CA THR A 121 -13.79 13.54 2.34
C THR A 121 -14.52 12.85 1.20
N ILE A 122 -14.51 11.52 1.21
CA ILE A 122 -15.17 10.67 0.23
C ILE A 122 -16.40 10.03 0.91
N PRO A 123 -17.62 10.20 0.37
CA PRO A 123 -18.84 9.75 1.03
C PRO A 123 -18.98 8.22 1.08
N GLY A 124 -18.36 7.48 0.15
CA GLY A 124 -18.35 6.02 0.15
C GLY A 124 -19.70 5.38 -0.21
N ASN A 125 -20.51 6.04 -1.05
CA ASN A 125 -21.73 5.44 -1.55
C ASN A 125 -21.41 4.39 -2.63
N PRO A 126 -22.25 3.35 -2.77
CA PRO A 126 -22.13 2.39 -3.85
C PRO A 126 -22.16 3.10 -5.22
N GLY A 127 -21.14 2.86 -6.05
CA GLY A 127 -21.08 3.38 -7.42
C GLY A 127 -20.36 4.73 -7.58
N ASP A 128 -19.89 5.36 -6.50
CA ASP A 128 -19.19 6.66 -6.58
C ASP A 128 -17.84 6.60 -7.34
N GLY A 129 -17.29 5.40 -7.52
CA GLY A 129 -16.05 5.20 -8.27
C GLY A 129 -14.81 5.69 -7.54
N TYR A 130 -13.85 6.23 -8.30
CA TYR A 130 -12.55 6.69 -7.80
C TYR A 130 -12.44 8.21 -7.85
N TYR A 131 -11.95 8.82 -6.77
CA TYR A 131 -11.69 10.24 -6.63
C TYR A 131 -10.22 10.54 -6.87
N THR A 132 -9.92 11.56 -7.66
CA THR A 132 -8.54 11.93 -7.99
C THR A 132 -7.82 12.58 -6.80
N VAL A 133 -6.57 12.17 -6.59
CA VAL A 133 -5.60 12.80 -5.70
C VAL A 133 -4.66 13.63 -6.56
N GLY A 134 -4.73 14.95 -6.41
CA GLY A 134 -3.99 15.90 -7.23
C GLY A 134 -3.20 16.89 -6.37
N PRO A 135 -1.88 17.01 -6.52
CA PRO A 135 -0.99 16.12 -7.30
C PRO A 135 -0.91 14.70 -6.69
N PRO A 136 -0.48 13.67 -7.46
CA PRO A 136 -0.24 12.34 -6.91
C PRO A 136 0.75 12.40 -5.76
N GLN A 137 0.39 11.78 -4.64
CA GLN A 137 1.16 11.86 -3.40
C GLN A 137 0.84 10.70 -2.46
N ASN A 138 1.65 10.57 -1.42
CA ASN A 138 1.45 9.61 -0.34
C ASN A 138 0.28 10.06 0.55
N ILE A 139 -0.61 9.14 0.89
CA ILE A 139 -1.67 9.38 1.87
C ILE A 139 -1.13 8.94 3.24
N LEU A 140 -1.18 9.84 4.22
CA LEU A 140 -0.58 9.64 5.53
C LEU A 140 -1.58 9.10 6.54
N SER A 141 -2.81 9.61 6.52
CA SER A 141 -3.82 9.21 7.48
C SER A 141 -5.20 9.11 6.86
N ALA A 142 -6.01 8.23 7.43
CA ALA A 142 -7.41 8.05 7.05
C ALA A 142 -8.30 7.92 8.29
N ALA A 143 -9.54 8.36 8.16
CA ALA A 143 -10.59 8.15 9.17
C ALA A 143 -11.89 7.81 8.47
N CYS A 144 -12.48 6.65 8.76
CA CYS A 144 -13.75 6.21 8.18
C CYS A 144 -14.84 6.17 9.25
N GLY A 145 -16.09 6.45 8.86
CA GLY A 145 -17.23 6.50 9.76
C GLY A 145 -17.64 7.92 10.16
N PRO A 146 -18.71 8.06 10.97
CA PRO A 146 -19.18 9.35 11.44
C PRO A 146 -18.09 10.04 12.26
N ALA A 147 -17.87 11.32 11.98
CA ALA A 147 -16.91 12.17 12.68
C ALA A 147 -17.35 12.50 14.11
#